data_AF-A0A950ECT5-F1
#
_entry.id   AF-A0A950ECT5-F1
#
_cell.length_a   1.000
_cell.length_b   1.000
_cell.length_c   1.000
_cell.angle_alpha   90.00
_cell.angle_beta   90.00
_cell.angle_gamma   90.00
#
_symmetry.space_group_name_H-M   'P 1'
#
loop_
_entity.id
_entity.type
_entity.pdbx_description
1 polymer ?
#
loop_
_entity_poly.entity_id
_entity_poly.type
_entity_poly.pdbx_seq_one_letter_code
_entity_poly.pdbx_strand_id
1 'polypeptide(L)' 'MRRAMNAPRSATPRTHLRLYQPPASGANTNRWRINGHGATITVWTAEEWEKLEERPADAQYYPCGIWCALRVD' A
#
# COMPACT_ATOMS: atom_id res chain seq x y z
N MET A 1 -42.98 -13.36 22.35
CA MET A 1 -41.93 -13.35 21.31
C MET A 1 -41.72 -11.91 20.85
N ARG A 2 -40.58 -11.27 21.14
CA ARG A 2 -40.27 -9.89 20.70
C ARG A 2 -39.20 -9.94 19.61
N ARG A 3 -39.53 -9.43 18.41
CA ARG A 3 -38.60 -9.26 17.28
C ARG A 3 -37.66 -8.09 17.58
N ALA A 4 -36.34 -8.31 17.47
CA ALA A 4 -35.36 -7.24 17.43
C ALA A 4 -35.32 -6.64 16.02
N MET A 5 -35.54 -5.33 15.90
CA MET A 5 -35.30 -4.55 14.68
C MET A 5 -33.80 -4.29 14.55
N ASN A 6 -33.17 -4.79 13.49
CA ASN A 6 -31.82 -4.39 13.12
C ASN A 6 -31.86 -2.98 12.52
N ALA A 7 -31.21 -2.03 13.18
CA ALA A 7 -30.89 -0.73 12.59
C ALA A 7 -29.76 -0.90 11.55
N PRO A 8 -29.80 -0.21 10.39
CA PRO A 8 -28.71 -0.26 9.43
C PRO A 8 -27.48 0.45 10.02
N ARG A 9 -26.36 -0.27 10.12
CA ARG A 9 -25.06 0.29 10.49
C ARG A 9 -24.72 1.40 9.50
N SER A 10 -24.69 2.64 9.95
CA SER A 10 -24.17 3.77 9.19
C SER A 10 -22.74 3.46 8.77
N ALA A 11 -22.52 3.27 7.47
CA ALA A 11 -21.19 3.08 6.91
C ALA A 11 -20.45 4.42 6.97
N THR A 12 -19.49 4.54 7.87
CA THR A 12 -18.54 5.65 7.85
C THR A 12 -17.77 5.62 6.53
N PRO A 13 -17.66 6.76 5.81
CA PRO A 13 -16.86 6.80 4.60
C PRO A 13 -15.40 6.58 5.01
N ARG A 14 -14.85 5.41 4.63
CA ARG A 14 -13.43 5.15 4.76
C ARG A 14 -12.72 6.20 3.91
N THR A 15 -11.98 7.10 4.55
CA THR A 15 -10.96 7.90 3.90
C THR A 15 -9.90 6.91 3.42
N HIS A 16 -10.10 6.35 2.23
CA HIS A 16 -9.09 5.56 1.58
C HIS A 16 -7.96 6.53 1.26
N LEU A 17 -6.86 6.43 2.01
CA LEU A 17 -5.56 6.94 1.57
C LEU A 17 -5.41 6.50 0.11
N ARG A 18 -5.23 7.45 -0.80
CA ARG A 18 -4.94 7.12 -2.19
C ARG A 18 -3.56 6.47 -2.20
N LEU A 19 -3.55 5.15 -2.12
CA LEU A 19 -2.32 4.37 -2.13
C LEU A 19 -1.77 4.37 -3.56
N TYR A 20 -0.52 4.81 -3.71
CA TYR A 20 0.21 4.67 -4.96
C TYR A 20 0.31 3.18 -5.30
N GLN A 21 -0.30 2.81 -6.43
CA GLN A 21 -0.29 1.46 -6.97
C GLN A 21 0.71 1.45 -8.13
N PRO A 22 1.91 0.85 -7.96
CA PRO A 22 2.91 0.89 -9.00
C PRO A 22 2.41 0.17 -10.27
N PRO A 23 2.73 0.70 -11.46
CA PRO A 23 2.46 0.00 -12.70
C PRO A 23 3.17 -1.36 -12.69
N ALA A 24 2.54 -2.39 -13.27
CA ALA A 24 3.02 -3.78 -13.25
C ALA A 24 4.37 -4.02 -13.94
N SER A 25 4.98 -2.96 -14.48
CA SER A 25 6.23 -2.98 -15.23
C SER A 25 7.30 -2.24 -14.42
N GLY A 26 8.25 -2.99 -13.86
CA GLY A 26 9.57 -2.44 -13.49
C GLY A 26 9.90 -2.33 -12.01
N ALA A 27 9.00 -2.63 -11.07
CA ALA A 27 9.32 -2.56 -9.65
C ALA A 27 9.38 -3.96 -9.02
N ASN A 28 10.48 -4.27 -8.33
CA ASN A 28 10.63 -5.50 -7.56
C ASN A 28 9.62 -5.50 -6.40
N THR A 29 8.46 -6.12 -6.66
CA THR A 29 7.30 -6.04 -5.78
C THR A 29 7.05 -7.40 -5.15
N ASN A 30 7.20 -7.49 -3.83
CA ASN A 30 6.86 -8.68 -3.06
C ASN A 30 5.57 -8.44 -2.27
N ARG A 31 4.64 -9.40 -2.34
CA ARG A 31 3.34 -9.32 -1.67
C ARG A 31 3.20 -10.46 -0.66
N TRP A 32 2.74 -10.12 0.54
CA TRP A 32 2.48 -11.06 1.64
C TRP A 32 1.23 -10.65 2.42
N ARG A 33 0.87 -11.43 3.44
CA ARG A 33 -0.17 -11.08 4.42
C ARG A 33 0.45 -10.93 5.80
N ILE A 34 0.15 -9.83 6.51
CA ILE A 34 0.53 -9.61 7.91
C ILE A 34 -0.75 -9.53 8.71
N ASN A 35 -0.96 -10.42 9.68
CA ASN A 35 -2.18 -10.48 10.50
C ASN A 35 -3.49 -10.53 9.68
N GLY A 36 -3.46 -11.18 8.51
CA GLY A 36 -4.62 -11.24 7.59
C GLY A 36 -4.77 -10.04 6.65
N HIS A 37 -4.00 -8.97 6.86
CA HIS A 37 -3.97 -7.79 5.98
C HIS A 37 -3.01 -7.99 4.82
N GLY A 38 -3.40 -7.57 3.61
CA GLY A 38 -2.50 -7.57 2.47
C GLY A 38 -1.38 -6.56 2.70
N ALA A 39 -0.14 -6.96 2.43
CA ALA A 39 0.98 -6.04 2.47
C ALA A 39 1.88 -6.25 1.26
N THR A 40 2.35 -5.16 0.68
CA THR A 40 3.17 -5.14 -0.52
C THR A 40 4.38 -4.25 -0.27
N ILE A 41 5.58 -4.80 -0.41
CA ILE A 41 6.79 -3.99 -0.49
C ILE A 41 7.13 -3.77 -1.97
N THR A 42 7.48 -2.55 -2.30
CA THR A 42 8.02 -2.20 -3.62
C THR A 42 9.43 -1.69 -3.44
N VAL A 43 10.36 -2.29 -4.17
CA VAL A 43 11.80 -1.97 -4.09
C VAL A 43 12.27 -1.42 -5.42
N TRP A 44 13.05 -0.35 -5.35
CA TRP A 44 13.74 0.28 -6.49
C TRP A 44 15.23 0.37 -6.20
N THR A 45 16.04 0.16 -7.21
CA THR A 45 17.43 0.63 -7.25
C THR A 45 17.45 2.17 -7.32
N ALA A 46 18.61 2.77 -7.06
CA ALA A 46 18.79 4.21 -7.26
C ALA A 46 18.44 4.65 -8.71
N GLU A 47 18.84 3.86 -9.71
CA GLU A 47 18.55 4.19 -11.12
C GLU A 47 17.07 4.11 -11.47
N GLU A 48 16.36 3.12 -10.93
CA GLU A 48 14.91 3.00 -11.10
C GLU A 48 14.17 4.14 -10.39
N TRP A 49 14.62 4.51 -9.20
CA TRP A 49 14.06 5.62 -8.41
C TRP A 49 14.14 6.96 -9.14
N GLU A 50 15.25 7.24 -9.81
CA GLU A 50 15.41 8.49 -10.59
C GLU A 50 14.54 8.54 -11.84
N LYS A 51 14.11 7.39 -12.35
CA LYS A 51 13.24 7.28 -13.54
C LYS A 51 11.75 7.34 -13.19
N LEU A 52 11.37 7.37 -11.91
CA LEU A 52 9.97 7.46 -11.51
C LEU A 52 9.40 8.84 -11.82
N GLU A 53 8.29 8.86 -12.57
CA GLU A 53 7.51 10.09 -12.81
C GLU A 53 6.92 10.64 -11.50
N GLU A 54 6.46 9.74 -10.63
CA GLU A 54 5.95 10.06 -9.30
C GLU A 54 6.65 9.21 -8.24
N ARG A 55 7.25 9.87 -7.25
CA ARG A 55 7.96 9.22 -6.15
C ARG A 55 7.00 9.04 -4.96
N PRO A 56 6.85 7.82 -4.41
CA PRO A 56 6.05 7.60 -3.22
C PRO A 56 6.59 8.39 -2.02
N ALA A 57 5.73 9.14 -1.34
CA ALA A 57 6.12 9.98 -0.20
C ALA A 57 6.57 9.18 1.04
N ASP A 58 6.19 7.91 1.11
CA ASP A 58 6.52 6.98 2.19
C ASP A 58 7.64 6.00 1.83
N ALA A 59 8.30 6.20 0.69
CA ALA A 59 9.48 5.42 0.36
C ALA A 59 10.66 5.80 1.27
N GLN A 60 11.40 4.79 1.72
CA GLN A 60 12.57 4.93 2.56
C GLN A 60 13.82 4.48 1.82
N TYR A 61 14.89 5.27 1.92
CA TYR A 61 16.20 4.92 1.39
C TYR A 61 17.00 4.07 2.38
N TYR A 62 17.64 3.03 1.87
CA TYR A 62 18.51 2.13 2.64
C TYR A 62 19.98 2.29 2.20
N PRO A 63 20.96 2.18 3.12
CA PRO A 63 22.39 2.37 2.82
C PRO A 63 22.97 1.47 1.73
N CYS A 64 22.29 0.36 1.39
CA CYS A 64 22.66 -0.51 0.28
C CYS A 64 22.26 0.02 -1.11
N GLY A 65 21.77 1.27 -1.20
CA GLY A 65 21.47 1.91 -2.48
C GLY A 65 20.09 1.62 -3.05
N ILE A 66 19.16 1.17 -2.21
CA ILE A 66 17.78 0.85 -2.60
C ILE A 66 16.78 1.76 -1.91
N TRP A 67 15.67 2.00 -2.60
CA TRP A 67 14.47 2.62 -2.07
C TRP A 67 13.40 1.56 -1.87
N CYS A 68 12.68 1.61 -0.75
CA CYS A 68 11.59 0.69 -0.47
C CYS A 68 10.35 1.46 -0.01
N ALA A 69 9.18 1.11 -0.51
CA ALA A 69 7.90 1.58 0.02
C ALA A 69 7.05 0.38 0.48
N LEU A 70 6.36 0.52 1.61
CA LEU A 70 5.47 -0.50 2.15
C LEU A 70 4.01 -0.05 2.04
N ARG A 71 3.18 -0.90 1.45
CA ARG A 71 1.72 -0.75 1.38
C ARG A 71 1.07 -1.80 2.25
N VAL A 72 0.04 -1.41 2.99
CA VAL A 72 -0.80 -2.30 3.81
C VAL A 72 -2.27 -1.98 3.52
N ASP A 73 -3.08 -3.02 3.28
CA ASP A 73 -4.52 -2.95 2.94
C ASP A 73 -5.45 -3.10 4.15
#